data_AF-A0A1R1FLX8-F1
#
_entry.id   AF-A0A1R1FLX8-F1
#
_cell.length_a   1.000
_cell.length_b   1.000
_cell.length_c   1.000
_cell.angle_alpha   90.00
_cell.angle_beta   90.00
_cell.angle_gamma   90.00
#
_symmetry.space_group_name_H-M   'P 1'
#
loop_
_entity.id
_entity.type
_entity.pdbx_description
1 polymer ?
#
loop_
_entity_poly.entity_id
_entity_poly.type
_entity_poly.pdbx_seq_one_letter_code
_entity_poly.pdbx_strand_id
1 'polypeptide(L)'
;MKTLFPTDTLDFRDPKVFWHEESSNWVMVLAVSDRVEFYTSSNLKDWSFASAFGSGIPGIHRGIFECPDVFKIQVDEDPNTTKWILTLSVGHRNGVNPNDSEPPQAVLA
;
A
#
# COMPACT_ATOMS: atom_id res chain seq x y z
N MET A 1 15.71 18.13 4.43
CA MET A 1 15.27 16.74 4.21
C MET A 1 14.35 16.41 5.37
N LYS A 2 13.03 16.35 5.12
CA LYS A 2 12.08 15.98 6.17
C LYS A 2 12.07 14.46 6.25
N THR A 3 12.84 13.91 7.18
CA THR A 3 12.83 12.47 7.41
C THR A 3 11.44 12.08 7.94
N LEU A 4 10.75 11.18 7.23
CA LEU A 4 9.54 10.55 7.72
C LEU A 4 9.95 9.57 8.82
N PHE A 5 9.90 10.01 10.07
CA PHE A 5 9.95 9.11 11.21
C PHE A 5 8.52 8.74 11.58
N PRO A 6 8.18 7.44 11.71
CA PRO A 6 6.94 7.09 12.37
C PRO A 6 7.06 7.54 13.83
N THR A 7 6.23 8.50 14.25
CA THR A 7 6.24 8.92 15.66
C THR A 7 5.57 7.91 16.57
N ASP A 8 4.65 7.07 16.04
CA ASP A 8 3.76 6.25 16.87
C ASP A 8 3.52 4.80 16.37
N THR A 9 4.08 4.38 15.23
CA THR A 9 3.85 3.02 14.65
C THR A 9 5.16 2.31 14.30
N LEU A 10 5.40 1.16 14.93
CA LEU A 10 6.61 0.34 14.74
C LEU A 10 6.73 -0.28 13.33
N ASP A 11 5.60 -0.54 12.65
CA ASP A 11 5.57 -1.02 11.28
C ASP A 11 5.35 0.15 10.33
N PHE A 12 6.43 0.67 9.73
CA PHE A 12 6.42 1.69 8.69
C PHE A 12 7.54 1.38 7.71
N ARG A 13 7.25 0.56 6.70
CA ARG A 13 8.29 -0.07 5.87
C ARG A 13 7.86 -0.35 4.43
N ASP A 14 8.80 -0.92 3.68
CA ASP A 14 8.64 -1.44 2.32
C ASP A 14 8.10 -0.40 1.31
N PRO A 15 8.83 0.71 1.07
CA PRO A 15 8.37 1.75 0.16
C PRO A 15 8.37 1.29 -1.30
N LYS A 16 7.20 1.32 -1.94
CA LYS A 16 7.08 1.37 -3.41
C LYS A 16 6.94 2.83 -3.84
N VAL A 17 7.87 3.31 -4.67
CA VAL A 17 7.84 4.68 -5.21
C VAL A 17 7.71 4.64 -6.73
N PHE A 18 6.80 5.44 -7.30
CA PHE A 18 6.65 5.61 -8.74
C PHE A 18 6.22 7.04 -9.09
N TRP A 19 6.47 7.45 -10.34
CA TRP A 19 5.97 8.72 -10.87
C TRP A 19 4.54 8.56 -11.40
N HIS A 20 3.64 9.44 -11.01
CA HIS A 20 2.25 9.45 -11.44
C HIS A 20 1.97 10.67 -12.34
N GLU A 21 2.00 10.43 -13.65
CA GLU A 21 1.90 11.44 -14.70
C GLU A 21 0.67 12.35 -14.54
N GLU A 22 -0.50 11.76 -14.29
CA GLU A 22 -1.78 12.49 -14.20
C GLU A 22 -1.78 13.53 -13.07
N SER A 23 -1.06 13.26 -11.99
CA SER A 23 -0.91 14.21 -10.88
C SER A 23 0.39 15.01 -10.94
N SER A 24 1.32 14.67 -11.84
CA SER A 24 2.68 15.22 -11.88
C SER A 24 3.37 15.19 -10.50
N ASN A 25 3.25 14.05 -9.80
CA ASN A 25 3.85 13.85 -8.48
C ASN A 25 4.43 12.44 -8.38
N TRP A 26 5.45 12.30 -7.54
CA TRP A 26 5.87 11.00 -7.03
C TRP A 26 4.84 10.49 -6.03
N VAL A 27 4.49 9.22 -6.14
CA VAL A 27 3.63 8.50 -5.21
C VAL A 27 4.49 7.46 -4.49
N MET A 28 4.38 7.40 -3.17
CA MET A 28 4.95 6.37 -2.33
C MET A 28 3.83 5.60 -1.65
N VAL A 29 3.93 4.29 -1.65
CA VAL A 29 3.05 3.38 -0.92
C VAL A 29 3.89 2.68 0.15
N LEU A 30 3.40 2.69 1.38
CA LEU A 30 4.05 2.09 2.54
C LEU A 30 3.15 1.09 3.22
N ALA A 31 3.74 0.02 3.71
CA ALA A 31 3.10 -0.90 4.64
C ALA A 31 3.13 -0.30 6.06
N VAL A 32 1.94 -0.17 6.66
CA VAL A 32 1.75 0.41 8.00
C VAL A 32 0.84 -0.48 8.84
N SER A 33 1.42 -1.49 9.51
CA SER A 33 0.71 -2.53 10.27
C SER A 33 -0.43 -3.19 9.48
N ASP A 34 -1.69 -2.83 9.74
CA ASP A 34 -2.90 -3.43 9.17
C ASP A 34 -3.42 -2.73 7.90
N ARG A 35 -2.67 -1.75 7.39
CA ARG A 35 -3.05 -0.94 6.23
C ARG A 35 -1.84 -0.57 5.39
N VAL A 36 -2.11 -0.02 4.22
CA VAL A 36 -1.15 0.75 3.46
C VAL A 36 -1.49 2.23 3.52
N GLU A 37 -0.44 3.05 3.47
CA GLU A 37 -0.56 4.50 3.39
C GLU A 37 0.07 5.01 2.09
N PHE A 38 -0.61 5.96 1.46
CA PHE A 38 -0.17 6.64 0.25
C PHE A 38 0.34 8.02 0.60
N TYR A 39 1.50 8.36 0.07
CA TYR A 39 2.13 9.66 0.21
C TYR A 39 2.48 10.23 -1.16
N THR A 40 2.46 11.56 -1.31
CA THR A 40 2.86 12.25 -2.53
C THR A 40 4.02 13.20 -2.30
N SER A 41 4.86 13.40 -3.32
CA SER A 41 5.97 14.34 -3.29
C SER A 41 6.26 14.92 -4.67
N SER A 42 6.59 16.20 -4.73
CA SER A 42 7.08 16.85 -5.95
C SER A 42 8.59 16.71 -6.14
N ASN A 43 9.34 16.31 -5.10
CA ASN A 43 10.80 16.42 -5.09
C ASN A 43 11.54 15.22 -4.46
N LEU A 44 10.83 14.13 -4.15
CA LEU A 44 11.32 12.90 -3.47
C LEU A 44 11.89 13.12 -2.05
N LYS A 45 11.82 14.33 -1.51
CA LYS A 45 12.40 14.70 -0.21
C LYS A 45 11.31 15.06 0.80
N ASP A 46 10.31 15.80 0.37
CA ASP A 46 9.21 16.27 1.19
C ASP A 46 7.94 15.53 0.77
N TRP A 47 7.41 14.74 1.70
CA TRP A 47 6.29 13.84 1.46
C TRP A 47 5.07 14.30 2.26
N SER A 48 3.90 14.22 1.65
CA SER A 48 2.60 14.54 2.26
C SER A 48 1.72 13.30 2.25
N PHE A 49 1.06 13.00 3.37
CA PHE A 49 0.05 11.95 3.43
C PHE A 49 -1.10 12.27 2.47
N ALA A 50 -1.55 11.28 1.70
CA ALA A 50 -2.63 11.41 0.74
C ALA A 50 -3.85 10.57 1.14
N SER A 51 -3.67 9.28 1.43
CA SER A 51 -4.77 8.37 1.79
C SER A 51 -4.25 7.08 2.46
N ALA A 52 -5.18 6.26 2.95
CA ALA A 52 -4.87 4.93 3.48
C ALA A 52 -5.91 3.90 3.00
N PHE A 53 -5.50 2.64 2.89
CA PHE A 53 -6.35 1.51 2.49
C PHE A 53 -6.03 0.28 3.35
N GLY A 54 -7.06 -0.46 3.78
CA GLY A 54 -6.88 -1.75 4.45
C GLY A 54 -7.60 -1.86 5.78
N SER A 55 -7.32 -0.93 6.70
CA SER A 55 -7.83 -1.01 8.08
C SER A 55 -9.35 -1.03 8.12
N GLY A 56 -9.92 -2.01 8.82
CA GLY A 56 -11.36 -2.15 9.05
C GLY A 56 -12.15 -2.79 7.91
N ILE A 57 -11.51 -3.26 6.83
CA ILE A 57 -12.17 -4.02 5.77
C ILE A 57 -12.17 -5.52 6.17
N PRO A 58 -13.34 -6.15 6.37
CA PRO A 58 -13.39 -7.55 6.75
C PRO A 58 -12.80 -8.48 5.68
N GLY A 59 -12.00 -9.45 6.11
CA GLY A 59 -11.54 -10.55 5.26
C GLY A 59 -10.36 -10.26 4.34
N ILE A 60 -9.77 -9.07 4.39
CA ILE A 60 -8.58 -8.73 3.57
C ILE A 60 -7.25 -8.80 4.32
N HIS A 61 -7.25 -8.99 5.65
CA HIS A 61 -5.99 -9.13 6.40
C HIS A 61 -6.17 -9.95 7.69
N ARG A 62 -5.14 -10.72 8.07
CA ARG A 62 -5.00 -11.40 9.38
C ARG A 62 -3.61 -11.22 10.00
N GLY A 63 -2.85 -10.28 9.47
CA GLY A 63 -1.47 -10.04 9.80
C GLY A 63 -1.07 -8.65 9.36
N ILE A 64 0.23 -8.41 9.37
CA ILE A 64 0.80 -7.15 8.92
C ILE A 64 0.86 -7.15 7.40
N PHE A 65 0.51 -6.04 6.77
CA PHE A 65 0.77 -5.81 5.35
C PHE A 65 2.25 -5.60 5.12
N GLU A 66 2.78 -6.25 4.10
CA GLU A 66 4.19 -6.25 3.74
C GLU A 66 4.33 -6.14 2.22
N CYS A 67 5.47 -5.60 1.78
CA CYS A 67 5.87 -5.55 0.37
C CYS A 67 4.75 -5.04 -0.57
N PRO A 68 4.20 -3.82 -0.37
CA PRO A 68 3.25 -3.26 -1.30
C PRO A 68 3.90 -3.05 -2.67
N ASP A 69 3.17 -3.39 -3.73
CA ASP A 69 3.51 -2.98 -5.10
C ASP A 69 2.27 -2.41 -5.79
N VAL A 70 2.47 -1.38 -6.60
CA VAL A 70 1.42 -0.70 -7.36
C VAL A 70 1.90 -0.46 -8.77
N PHE A 71 1.09 -0.90 -9.72
CA PHE A 71 1.35 -0.75 -11.14
C PHE A 71 0.07 -0.77 -11.97
N LYS A 72 0.18 -0.27 -13.20
CA LYS A 72 -0.92 -0.28 -14.19
C LYS A 72 -0.81 -1.53 -15.06
N ILE A 73 -1.94 -2.19 -15.32
CA ILE A 73 -2.07 -3.28 -16.29
C ILE A 73 -3.17 -2.92 -17.30
N GLN A 74 -2.95 -3.24 -18.57
CA GLN A 74 -3.97 -3.17 -19.62
C GLN A 74 -4.98 -4.31 -19.42
N VAL A 75 -6.26 -3.98 -19.48
CA VAL A 75 -7.33 -4.96 -19.37
C VAL A 75 -7.54 -5.59 -20.74
N ASP A 76 -7.34 -6.90 -20.81
CA ASP A 76 -7.37 -7.65 -22.06
C ASP A 76 -6.40 -7.08 -23.11
N GLU A 77 -6.72 -7.24 -24.40
CA GLU A 77 -5.95 -6.69 -25.51
C GLU A 77 -6.37 -5.25 -25.86
N ASP A 78 -7.16 -4.57 -25.02
CA ASP A 78 -7.57 -3.18 -25.25
C ASP A 78 -6.57 -2.17 -24.64
N PRO A 79 -5.79 -1.44 -25.47
CA PRO A 79 -4.81 -0.49 -24.98
C PRO A 79 -5.44 0.75 -24.30
N ASN A 80 -6.73 1.00 -24.47
CA ASN A 80 -7.43 2.16 -23.90
C ASN A 80 -7.97 1.90 -22.50
N THR A 81 -8.04 0.63 -22.09
CA THR A 81 -8.58 0.25 -20.78
C THR A 81 -7.45 -0.19 -19.88
N THR A 82 -7.07 0.67 -18.93
CA THR A 82 -6.01 0.37 -17.96
C THR A 82 -6.58 0.35 -16.54
N LYS A 83 -6.14 -0.60 -15.71
CA LYS A 83 -6.48 -0.65 -14.28
C LYS A 83 -5.22 -0.56 -13.43
N TRP A 84 -5.37 0.08 -12.28
CA TRP A 84 -4.38 0.02 -11.22
C TRP A 84 -4.55 -1.28 -10.45
N ILE A 85 -3.44 -1.93 -10.14
CA ILE A 85 -3.37 -3.10 -9.29
C ILE A 85 -2.52 -2.75 -8.08
N LEU A 86 -3.08 -2.97 -6.89
CA LEU A 86 -2.33 -3.01 -5.64
C LEU A 86 -2.13 -4.47 -5.26
N THR A 87 -0.87 -4.89 -5.12
CA THR A 87 -0.52 -6.20 -4.58
C THR A 87 0.10 -6.05 -3.20
N LEU A 88 -0.29 -6.94 -2.29
CA LEU A 88 0.19 -6.96 -0.91
C LEU A 88 0.52 -8.38 -0.50
N SER A 89 1.62 -8.55 0.22
CA SER A 89 1.88 -9.77 0.99
C SER A 89 1.33 -9.59 2.40
N VAL A 90 0.81 -10.66 2.99
CA VAL A 90 0.33 -10.65 4.39
C VAL A 90 1.28 -11.50 5.21
N GLY A 91 1.99 -10.85 6.12
CA GLY A 91 2.93 -11.49 7.05
C GLY A 91 2.22 -12.39 8.06
N HIS A 92 3.02 -13.20 8.77
CA HIS A 92 2.50 -14.15 9.75
C HIS A 92 1.79 -13.45 10.92
N ARG A 93 0.82 -14.16 11.52
CA ARG A 93 -0.10 -13.67 12.58
C ARG A 93 0.61 -12.97 13.75
N ASN A 94 0.61 -11.64 13.75
CA ASN A 94 0.99 -10.84 14.93
C ASN A 94 -0.21 -10.51 15.84
N GLY A 95 -1.19 -11.42 15.95
CA GLY A 95 -2.26 -11.32 16.94
C GLY A 95 -3.44 -10.40 16.60
N VAL A 96 -3.57 -9.94 15.36
CA VAL A 96 -4.73 -9.15 14.93
C VAL A 96 -5.89 -10.10 14.61
N ASN A 97 -6.82 -10.18 15.56
CA ASN A 97 -8.09 -10.93 15.58
C ASN A 97 -8.02 -12.45 15.24
N PRO A 98 -8.05 -13.34 16.26
CA PRO A 98 -7.98 -14.79 16.07
C PRO A 98 -9.19 -15.38 15.32
N ASN A 99 -10.30 -14.64 15.20
CA ASN A 99 -11.55 -15.14 14.63
C ASN A 99 -11.72 -14.89 13.12
N ASP A 100 -10.80 -14.15 12.49
CA ASP A 100 -10.91 -13.88 11.04
C ASP A 100 -10.59 -15.14 10.22
N SER A 101 -11.13 -15.26 9.00
CA SER A 101 -10.78 -16.35 8.07
C SER A 101 -9.39 -16.14 7.47
N GLU A 102 -8.57 -17.20 7.32
CA GLU A 102 -7.26 -17.12 6.64
C GLU A 102 -7.36 -16.28 5.35
N PRO A 103 -6.61 -15.17 5.22
CA PRO A 103 -6.68 -14.34 4.03
C PRO A 103 -6.02 -15.11 2.88
N PRO A 104 -6.43 -14.85 1.62
CA PRO A 104 -5.66 -15.34 0.49
C PRO A 104 -4.21 -14.84 0.61
N GLN A 105 -3.24 -15.68 0.22
CA GLN A 105 -1.80 -15.35 0.30
C GLN A 105 -1.42 -14.07 -0.47
N ALA A 106 -2.31 -13.61 -1.36
CA ALA A 106 -2.25 -12.32 -2.02
C ALA A 106 -3.63 -11.68 -1.99
N VAL A 107 -3.68 -10.40 -1.59
CA VAL A 107 -4.88 -9.58 -1.73
C VAL A 107 -4.67 -8.70 -2.95
N LEU A 108 -5.57 -8.82 -3.91
CA LEU A 108 -5.69 -7.91 -5.04
C LEU A 108 -6.79 -6.91 -4.69
N ALA A 109 -6.43 -5.65 -4.55
CA ALA A 109 -7.36 -4.54 -4.30
C ALA A 109 -7.44 -3.62 -5.52
#